data_AF-A0A933H9B1-F1
#
_entry.id   AF-A0A933H9B1-F1
#
_cell.length_a   1.000
_cell.length_b   1.000
_cell.length_c   1.000
_cell.angle_alpha   90.00
_cell.angle_beta   90.00
_cell.angle_gamma   90.00
#
_symmetry.space_group_name_H-M   'P 1'
#
loop_
_entity.id
_entity.type
_entity.pdbx_description
1 polymer ?
#
loop_
_entity_poly.entity_id
_entity_poly.type
_entity_poly.pdbx_seq_one_letter_code
_entity_poly.pdbx_strand_id
1 'polypeptide(L)'
;MNELKQSLFAQHDFESLIFENKFRAGGIARIVQDLRSDDIESANHQLDLLRQSEEAEGELWYHIVGAFARHKAGRMLEAKTELRRVAELQSVDSLITLWAWNMLRAWGQLPEDDIARKVLGVVMEVGLDKGMDVMAAYEDGTSRYVSKTGSMIVWDDHGDHNNDLARRIVAAAQAIVNQLPASTAEAVTSTGNVQFSVLTV
;
A
#
# COMPACT_ATOMS: atom_id res chain seq x y z
N MET A 1 9.26 -13.64 6.72
CA MET A 1 9.78 -12.44 6.02
C MET A 1 9.89 -11.31 7.04
N ASN A 2 10.94 -10.47 7.01
CA ASN A 2 11.06 -9.34 7.95
C ASN A 2 10.03 -8.24 7.61
N GLU A 3 9.44 -7.57 8.61
CA GLU A 3 8.40 -6.52 8.47
C GLU A 3 8.84 -5.38 7.53
N LEU A 4 10.12 -4.98 7.60
CA LEU A 4 10.67 -3.96 6.69
C LEU A 4 10.57 -4.37 5.22
N LYS A 5 10.78 -5.66 4.90
CA LYS A 5 10.59 -6.15 3.54
C LYS A 5 9.12 -6.12 3.15
N GLN A 6 8.20 -6.54 4.02
CA GLN A 6 6.76 -6.52 3.74
C GLN A 6 6.23 -5.13 3.39
N SER A 7 6.80 -4.09 4.01
CA SER A 7 6.47 -2.69 3.70
C SER A 7 6.74 -2.31 2.24
N LEU A 8 7.67 -2.98 1.57
CA LEU A 8 8.00 -2.76 0.15
C LEU A 8 7.00 -3.41 -0.81
N PHE A 9 6.22 -4.37 -0.32
CA PHE A 9 5.21 -5.10 -1.11
C PHE A 9 3.78 -4.61 -0.85
N ALA A 10 3.62 -3.56 -0.04
CA ALA A 10 2.31 -3.06 0.41
C ALA A 10 1.46 -4.14 1.11
N GLN A 11 2.11 -4.99 1.93
CA GLN A 11 1.49 -6.16 2.56
C GLN A 11 1.11 -5.95 4.03
N HIS A 12 1.07 -4.70 4.51
CA HIS A 12 0.59 -4.41 5.86
C HIS A 12 -0.90 -4.76 5.99
N ASP A 13 -1.28 -5.33 7.14
CA ASP A 13 -2.69 -5.44 7.49
C ASP A 13 -3.27 -4.07 7.89
N PHE A 14 -4.59 -4.03 8.05
CA PHE A 14 -5.32 -2.82 8.43
C PHE A 14 -4.88 -2.26 9.79
N GLU A 15 -4.66 -3.13 10.77
CA GLU A 15 -4.37 -2.70 12.13
C GLU A 15 -2.99 -2.06 12.19
N SER A 16 -1.98 -2.67 11.57
CA SER A 16 -0.65 -2.07 11.44
C SER A 16 -0.71 -0.72 10.73
N LEU A 17 -1.39 -0.63 9.57
CA LEU A 17 -1.43 0.63 8.81
C LEU A 17 -2.08 1.77 9.61
N ILE A 18 -3.16 1.48 10.34
CA ILE A 18 -3.91 2.50 11.10
C ILE A 18 -3.23 2.79 12.44
N PHE A 19 -2.84 1.77 13.19
CA PHE A 19 -2.37 1.94 14.57
C PHE A 19 -0.89 2.31 14.68
N GLU A 20 -0.11 2.18 13.63
CA GLU A 20 1.27 2.69 13.60
C GLU A 20 1.32 4.14 13.10
N ASN A 21 0.26 4.63 12.45
CA ASN A 21 0.20 5.98 11.94
C ASN A 21 -0.01 7.02 13.06
N LYS A 22 0.68 8.16 12.94
CA LYS A 22 0.56 9.29 13.86
C LYS A 22 -0.40 10.33 13.31
N PHE A 23 -1.69 10.15 13.61
CA PHE A 23 -2.70 11.14 13.28
C PHE A 23 -2.54 12.41 14.12
N ARG A 24 -2.67 13.57 13.46
CA ARG A 24 -2.81 14.85 14.17
C ARG A 24 -4.16 14.88 14.90
N ALA A 25 -4.24 15.67 15.97
CA ALA A 25 -5.49 15.86 16.69
C ALA A 25 -6.60 16.33 15.73
N GLY A 26 -7.76 15.67 15.76
CA GLY A 26 -8.86 15.90 14.83
C GLY A 26 -9.85 14.73 14.81
N GLY A 27 -10.82 14.77 13.91
CA GLY A 27 -11.87 13.74 13.80
C GLY A 27 -11.32 12.33 13.58
N ILE A 28 -10.37 12.17 12.66
CA ILE A 28 -9.73 10.87 12.37
C ILE A 28 -9.00 10.30 13.59
N ALA A 29 -8.24 11.12 14.33
CA ALA A 29 -7.53 10.64 15.51
C ALA A 29 -8.48 10.11 16.59
N ARG A 30 -9.65 10.75 16.76
CA ARG A 30 -10.69 10.29 17.69
C ARG A 30 -11.28 8.95 17.23
N ILE A 31 -11.64 8.83 15.96
CA ILE A 31 -12.16 7.57 15.40
C ILE A 31 -11.16 6.43 15.61
N VAL A 32 -9.87 6.68 15.37
CA VAL A 32 -8.81 5.69 15.58
C VAL A 32 -8.67 5.31 17.06
N GLN A 33 -8.87 6.25 17.98
CA GLN A 33 -8.88 5.95 19.42
C GLN A 33 -10.05 5.05 19.82
N ASP A 34 -11.24 5.30 19.28
CA ASP A 34 -12.42 4.45 19.51
C ASP A 34 -12.16 3.03 18.98
N LEU A 35 -11.61 2.91 17.76
CA LEU A 35 -11.22 1.63 17.17
C LEU A 35 -10.17 0.87 17.97
N ARG A 36 -9.16 1.56 18.54
CA ARG A 36 -8.17 0.94 19.45
C ARG A 36 -8.80 0.39 20.73
N SER A 37 -9.91 1.00 21.15
CA SER A 37 -10.65 0.61 22.35
C SER A 37 -11.75 -0.41 22.05
N ASP A 38 -11.82 -0.90 20.81
CA ASP A 38 -12.86 -1.79 20.28
C ASP A 38 -14.28 -1.20 20.36
N ASP A 39 -14.40 0.13 20.45
CA ASP A 39 -15.67 0.86 20.43
C ASP A 39 -16.08 1.14 18.97
N ILE A 40 -16.49 0.07 18.28
CA ILE A 40 -16.85 0.10 16.86
C ILE A 40 -18.09 0.96 16.61
N GLU A 41 -19.03 1.04 17.55
CA GLU A 41 -20.24 1.86 17.43
C GLU A 41 -19.89 3.35 17.47
N SER A 42 -19.10 3.79 18.47
CA SER A 42 -18.64 5.18 18.55
C SER A 42 -17.82 5.56 17.32
N ALA A 43 -16.90 4.70 16.88
CA ALA A 43 -16.08 4.94 15.70
C ALA A 43 -16.93 5.20 14.44
N ASN A 44 -17.95 4.37 14.21
CA ASN A 44 -18.85 4.53 13.06
C ASN A 44 -19.73 5.78 13.19
N HIS A 45 -20.21 6.09 14.40
CA HIS A 45 -20.96 7.33 14.64
C HIS A 45 -20.12 8.57 14.35
N GLN A 46 -18.86 8.60 14.81
CA GLN A 46 -17.94 9.70 14.54
C GLN A 46 -17.60 9.83 13.05
N LEU A 47 -17.50 8.72 12.30
CA LEU A 47 -17.34 8.74 10.84
C LEU A 47 -18.54 9.41 10.14
N ASP A 48 -19.76 9.10 10.55
CA ASP A 48 -20.97 9.68 9.97
C ASP A 48 -21.09 11.19 10.24
N LEU A 49 -20.62 11.63 11.42
CA LEU A 49 -20.52 13.05 11.76
C LEU A 49 -19.42 13.76 10.94
N LEU A 50 -18.24 13.15 10.85
CA LEU A 50 -17.09 13.72 10.13
C LEU A 50 -17.41 13.90 8.64
N ARG A 51 -18.16 12.98 8.04
CA ARG A 51 -18.63 13.08 6.65
C ARG A 51 -19.46 14.35 6.37
N GLN A 52 -20.15 14.86 7.38
CA GLN A 52 -21.01 16.05 7.26
C GLN A 52 -20.25 17.35 7.55
N SER A 53 -19.00 17.28 8.00
CA SER A 53 -18.17 18.43 8.32
C SER A 53 -17.33 18.88 7.11
N GLU A 54 -16.99 20.16 7.04
CA GLU A 54 -16.03 20.71 6.07
C GLU A 54 -14.57 20.38 6.44
N GLU A 55 -14.33 19.77 7.61
CA GLU A 55 -13.01 19.39 8.15
C GLU A 55 -12.45 18.10 7.52
N ALA A 56 -12.77 17.80 6.27
CA ALA A 56 -12.21 16.64 5.56
C ALA A 56 -10.73 16.86 5.19
N GLU A 57 -9.89 17.17 6.19
CA GLU A 57 -8.44 16.96 6.12
C GLU A 57 -8.20 15.47 5.87
N GLY A 58 -7.99 15.15 4.59
CA GLY A 58 -7.55 13.86 4.10
C GLY A 58 -8.69 12.91 3.75
N GLU A 59 -9.35 13.14 2.61
CA GLU A 59 -10.26 12.18 1.95
C GLU A 59 -9.73 10.73 1.99
N LEU A 60 -8.41 10.57 1.80
CA LEU A 60 -7.71 9.30 1.93
C LEU A 60 -7.92 8.60 3.28
N TRP A 61 -7.59 9.27 4.39
CA TRP A 61 -7.63 8.64 5.72
C TRP A 61 -9.05 8.41 6.21
N TYR A 62 -10.00 9.26 5.82
CA TYR A 62 -11.41 9.00 6.03
C TYR A 62 -11.83 7.66 5.40
N HIS A 63 -11.44 7.40 4.15
CA HIS A 63 -11.78 6.16 3.46
C HIS A 63 -11.05 4.94 4.04
N ILE A 64 -9.76 5.04 4.38
CA ILE A 64 -8.99 3.94 4.99
C ILE A 64 -9.58 3.55 6.35
N VAL A 65 -9.75 4.52 7.24
CA VAL A 65 -10.28 4.29 8.61
C VAL A 65 -11.75 3.84 8.54
N GLY A 66 -12.51 4.43 7.63
CA GLY A 66 -13.89 4.05 7.35
C GLY A 66 -14.04 2.62 6.85
N ALA A 67 -13.14 2.16 5.97
CA ALA A 67 -13.13 0.77 5.51
C ALA A 67 -12.90 -0.20 6.67
N PHE A 68 -11.94 0.12 7.56
CA PHE A 68 -11.64 -0.70 8.72
C PHE A 68 -12.80 -0.77 9.74
N ALA A 69 -13.38 0.37 10.10
CA ALA A 69 -14.51 0.43 11.03
C ALA A 69 -15.72 -0.36 10.52
N ARG A 70 -16.02 -0.28 9.21
CA ARG A 70 -17.08 -1.05 8.56
C ARG A 70 -16.76 -2.53 8.49
N HIS A 71 -15.50 -2.89 8.25
CA HIS A 71 -15.05 -4.28 8.28
C HIS A 71 -15.24 -4.90 9.66
N LYS A 72 -14.80 -4.20 10.73
CA LYS A 72 -15.01 -4.63 12.14
C LYS A 72 -16.49 -4.74 12.49
N ALA A 73 -17.35 -3.89 11.93
CA ALA A 73 -18.81 -3.96 12.10
C ALA A 73 -19.50 -5.05 11.26
N GLY A 74 -18.76 -5.87 10.49
CA GLY A 74 -19.34 -6.89 9.59
C GLY A 74 -19.97 -6.32 8.31
N ARG A 75 -19.82 -5.02 8.05
CA ARG A 75 -20.40 -4.29 6.90
C ARG A 75 -19.47 -4.35 5.69
N MET A 76 -19.20 -5.56 5.24
CA MET A 76 -18.18 -5.86 4.21
C MET A 76 -18.41 -5.12 2.88
N LEU A 77 -19.66 -4.95 2.44
CA LEU A 77 -19.95 -4.24 1.20
C LEU A 77 -19.50 -2.77 1.29
N GLU A 78 -19.86 -2.09 2.38
CA GLU A 78 -19.45 -0.70 2.60
C GLU A 78 -17.94 -0.60 2.76
N ALA A 79 -17.30 -1.53 3.48
CA ALA A 79 -15.84 -1.56 3.65
C ALA A 79 -15.11 -1.64 2.30
N LYS A 80 -15.58 -2.52 1.40
CA LYS A 80 -15.07 -2.63 0.03
C LYS A 80 -15.27 -1.35 -0.77
N THR A 81 -16.43 -0.71 -0.65
CA THR A 81 -16.72 0.57 -1.33
C THR A 81 -15.75 1.66 -0.90
N GLU A 82 -15.47 1.79 0.39
CA GLU A 82 -14.53 2.81 0.89
C GLU A 82 -13.10 2.53 0.41
N LEU A 83 -12.67 1.27 0.48
CA LEU A 83 -11.33 0.88 0.07
C LEU A 83 -11.13 1.01 -1.46
N ARG A 84 -12.19 0.78 -2.25
CA ARG A 84 -12.19 1.04 -3.69
C ARG A 84 -11.98 2.52 -3.99
N ARG A 85 -12.59 3.43 -3.21
CA ARG A 85 -12.31 4.87 -3.36
C ARG A 85 -10.84 5.18 -3.15
N VAL A 86 -10.22 4.61 -2.12
CA VAL A 86 -8.77 4.77 -1.89
C VAL A 86 -7.96 4.35 -3.12
N ALA A 87 -8.28 3.18 -3.68
CA ALA A 87 -7.59 2.63 -4.84
C ALA A 87 -7.79 3.42 -6.15
N GLU A 88 -8.85 4.24 -6.24
CA GLU A 88 -9.21 5.00 -7.44
C GLU A 88 -8.90 6.51 -7.31
N LEU A 89 -8.43 6.97 -6.15
CA LEU A 89 -8.02 8.37 -5.95
C LEU A 89 -6.77 8.69 -6.77
N GLN A 90 -6.87 9.70 -7.65
CA GLN A 90 -5.80 10.05 -8.61
C GLN A 90 -4.50 10.56 -7.97
N SER A 91 -4.57 11.12 -6.77
CA SER A 91 -3.43 11.75 -6.08
C SER A 91 -2.84 10.88 -4.97
N VAL A 92 -3.13 9.58 -4.94
CA VAL A 92 -2.65 8.66 -3.91
C VAL A 92 -1.36 7.99 -4.36
N ASP A 93 -0.42 7.90 -3.42
CA ASP A 93 0.86 7.22 -3.63
C ASP A 93 0.64 5.76 -4.09
N SER A 94 1.50 5.31 -4.99
CA SER A 94 1.46 3.97 -5.61
C SER A 94 1.42 2.87 -4.55
N LEU A 95 2.13 3.06 -3.44
CA LEU A 95 2.18 2.10 -2.34
C LEU A 95 0.83 1.95 -1.63
N ILE A 96 0.12 3.05 -1.42
CA ILE A 96 -1.21 3.04 -0.79
C ILE A 96 -2.25 2.44 -1.75
N THR A 97 -2.14 2.75 -3.05
CA THR A 97 -2.96 2.12 -4.09
C THR A 97 -2.74 0.60 -4.15
N LEU A 98 -1.48 0.14 -4.13
CA LEU A 98 -1.13 -1.27 -4.04
C LEU A 98 -1.69 -1.94 -2.79
N TRP A 99 -1.58 -1.27 -1.64
CA TRP A 99 -2.11 -1.77 -0.38
C TRP A 99 -3.64 -1.95 -0.45
N ALA A 100 -4.35 -0.95 -0.98
CA ALA A 100 -5.80 -1.02 -1.12
C ALA A 100 -6.23 -2.17 -2.03
N TRP A 101 -5.56 -2.36 -3.17
CA TRP A 101 -5.82 -3.48 -4.07
C TRP A 101 -5.46 -4.85 -3.48
N ASN A 102 -4.37 -4.95 -2.70
CA ASN A 102 -4.03 -6.16 -1.96
C ASN A 102 -5.14 -6.57 -0.99
N MET A 103 -5.68 -5.60 -0.25
CA MET A 103 -6.80 -5.82 0.68
C MET A 103 -8.10 -6.17 -0.07
N LEU A 104 -8.43 -5.47 -1.16
CA LEU A 104 -9.59 -5.79 -1.99
C LEU A 104 -9.53 -7.22 -2.55
N ARG A 105 -8.37 -7.64 -3.05
CA ARG A 105 -8.13 -9.02 -3.53
C ARG A 105 -8.32 -10.05 -2.43
N ALA A 106 -7.79 -9.80 -1.24
CA ALA A 106 -7.98 -10.68 -0.09
C ALA A 106 -9.47 -10.83 0.28
N TRP A 107 -10.29 -9.83 -0.06
CA TRP A 107 -11.75 -9.86 0.11
C TRP A 107 -12.52 -10.28 -1.16
N GLY A 108 -11.84 -10.80 -2.18
CA GLY A 108 -12.45 -11.30 -3.41
C GLY A 108 -12.95 -10.21 -4.37
N GLN A 109 -12.43 -8.99 -4.27
CA GLN A 109 -12.63 -7.92 -5.26
C GLN A 109 -11.40 -7.86 -6.16
N LEU A 110 -11.61 -8.06 -7.45
CA LEU A 110 -10.56 -7.91 -8.46
C LEU A 110 -10.68 -6.54 -9.13
N PRO A 111 -9.56 -5.97 -9.59
CA PRO A 111 -9.60 -4.82 -10.49
C PRO A 111 -10.25 -5.16 -11.83
N GLU A 112 -10.65 -4.11 -12.57
CA GLU A 112 -11.10 -4.25 -13.95
C GLU A 112 -9.95 -4.73 -14.84
N ASP A 113 -10.27 -5.50 -15.90
CA ASP A 113 -9.28 -6.18 -16.75
C ASP A 113 -8.29 -5.20 -17.42
N ASP A 114 -8.74 -3.98 -17.69
CA ASP A 114 -7.95 -2.92 -18.33
C ASP A 114 -6.88 -2.33 -17.41
N ILE A 115 -7.11 -2.32 -16.10
CA ILE A 115 -6.17 -1.81 -15.08
C ILE A 115 -5.45 -2.92 -14.32
N ALA A 116 -5.93 -4.17 -14.35
CA ALA A 116 -5.38 -5.30 -13.58
C ALA A 116 -3.88 -5.57 -13.81
N ARG A 117 -3.36 -5.17 -14.99
CA ARG A 117 -1.93 -5.31 -15.35
C ARG A 117 -1.16 -4.00 -15.29
N LYS A 118 -1.75 -2.94 -14.73
CA LYS A 118 -1.04 -1.69 -14.47
C LYS A 118 0.02 -1.93 -13.40
N VAL A 119 1.28 -1.68 -13.74
CA VAL A 119 2.41 -1.80 -12.83
C VAL A 119 2.51 -0.54 -11.98
N LEU A 120 2.41 -0.70 -10.67
CA LEU A 120 2.55 0.38 -9.70
C LEU A 120 3.89 0.36 -8.97
N GLY A 121 4.62 -0.75 -9.07
CA GLY A 121 5.97 -0.84 -8.53
C GLY A 121 6.73 -2.08 -8.96
N VAL A 122 8.03 -2.05 -8.71
CA VAL A 122 8.95 -3.17 -8.92
C VAL A 122 9.81 -3.31 -7.68
N VAL A 123 9.85 -4.52 -7.11
CA VAL A 123 10.76 -4.87 -6.03
C VAL A 123 11.89 -5.73 -6.59
N MET A 124 13.12 -5.30 -6.37
CA MET A 124 14.34 -6.00 -6.72
C MET A 124 14.97 -6.56 -5.45
N GLU A 125 15.23 -7.87 -5.44
CA GLU A 125 15.97 -8.53 -4.38
C GLU A 125 17.33 -8.98 -4.92
N VAL A 126 18.41 -8.58 -4.25
CA VAL A 126 19.79 -8.88 -4.66
C VAL A 126 20.40 -9.83 -3.64
N GLY A 127 20.64 -11.07 -4.05
CA GLY A 127 21.23 -12.10 -3.19
C GLY A 127 22.70 -11.84 -2.93
N LEU A 128 23.05 -11.62 -1.67
CA LEU A 128 24.42 -11.37 -1.21
C LEU A 128 24.95 -12.57 -0.41
N ASP A 129 26.24 -12.55 -0.06
CA ASP A 129 26.75 -13.47 0.95
C ASP A 129 26.09 -13.13 2.30
N LYS A 130 25.38 -14.13 2.85
CA LYS A 130 24.63 -14.07 4.13
C LYS A 130 23.52 -13.01 4.18
N GLY A 131 22.69 -12.92 3.15
CA GLY A 131 21.48 -12.11 3.17
C GLY A 131 21.11 -11.55 1.81
N MET A 132 20.30 -10.50 1.80
CA MET A 132 19.90 -9.81 0.58
C MET A 132 19.68 -8.32 0.85
N ASP A 133 19.95 -7.53 -0.16
CA ASP A 133 19.48 -6.16 -0.24
C ASP A 133 18.17 -6.15 -1.03
N VAL A 134 17.25 -5.26 -0.68
CA VAL A 134 15.96 -5.12 -1.34
C VAL A 134 15.74 -3.67 -1.73
N MET A 135 15.36 -3.41 -2.97
CA MET A 135 15.01 -2.08 -3.47
C MET A 135 13.63 -2.12 -4.10
N ALA A 136 12.77 -1.16 -3.77
CA ALA A 136 11.49 -0.95 -4.41
C ALA A 136 11.47 0.39 -5.13
N ALA A 137 10.93 0.39 -6.36
CA ALA A 137 10.67 1.58 -7.15
C ALA A 137 9.19 1.62 -7.53
N TYR A 138 8.56 2.78 -7.41
CA TYR A 138 7.13 2.94 -7.62
C TYR A 138 6.80 3.89 -8.78
N GLU A 139 5.58 3.80 -9.31
CA GLU A 139 5.12 4.55 -10.49
C GLU A 139 5.19 6.07 -10.28
N ASP A 140 4.84 6.55 -9.09
CA ASP A 140 4.93 7.97 -8.69
C ASP A 140 6.37 8.51 -8.62
N GLY A 141 7.37 7.65 -8.74
CA GLY A 141 8.79 7.98 -8.68
C GLY A 141 9.41 7.83 -7.29
N THR A 142 8.62 7.48 -6.27
CA THR A 142 9.15 7.16 -4.95
C THR A 142 9.91 5.84 -4.97
N SER A 143 10.83 5.66 -4.02
CA SER A 143 11.58 4.43 -3.88
C SER A 143 12.02 4.18 -2.45
N ARG A 144 12.30 2.91 -2.13
CA ARG A 144 12.76 2.49 -0.81
C ARG A 144 13.83 1.42 -0.95
N TYR A 145 14.82 1.42 -0.06
CA TYR A 145 15.87 0.43 -0.01
C TYR A 145 16.00 -0.11 1.40
N VAL A 146 16.14 -1.44 1.54
CA VAL A 146 16.42 -2.14 2.78
C VAL A 146 17.70 -2.94 2.59
N SER A 147 18.71 -2.64 3.40
CA SER A 147 19.97 -3.39 3.38
C SER A 147 19.82 -4.75 4.07
N LYS A 148 20.76 -5.66 3.79
CA LYS A 148 20.88 -6.94 4.50
C LYS A 148 21.02 -6.81 6.03
N THR A 149 21.45 -5.65 6.52
CA THR A 149 21.58 -5.36 7.96
C THR A 149 20.30 -4.81 8.58
N GLY A 150 19.24 -4.61 7.78
CA GLY A 150 17.96 -4.07 8.22
C GLY A 150 17.89 -2.53 8.24
N SER A 151 18.88 -1.83 7.67
CA SER A 151 18.83 -0.38 7.53
C SER A 151 17.93 -0.01 6.35
N MET A 152 17.09 1.02 6.51
CA MET A 152 16.18 1.48 5.45
C MET A 152 16.51 2.90 4.98
N ILE A 153 16.44 3.12 3.68
CA ILE A 153 16.46 4.44 3.04
C ILE A 153 15.12 4.63 2.32
N VAL A 154 14.54 5.81 2.46
CA VAL A 154 13.27 6.18 1.86
C VAL A 154 13.47 7.44 1.01
N TRP A 155 13.02 7.38 -0.23
CA TRP A 155 13.01 8.48 -1.19
C TRP A 155 11.56 8.77 -1.59
N ASP A 156 10.88 9.59 -0.79
CA ASP A 156 9.46 9.96 -0.99
C ASP A 156 9.30 11.41 -1.55
N ASP A 157 10.40 12.09 -1.91
CA ASP A 157 10.31 13.41 -2.53
C ASP A 157 9.90 13.26 -3.99
N HIS A 158 8.75 13.81 -4.38
CA HIS A 158 8.22 13.72 -5.75
C HIS A 158 8.90 14.68 -6.76
N GLY A 159 9.77 15.58 -6.29
CA GLY A 159 10.26 16.74 -7.07
C GLY A 159 11.66 16.66 -7.70
N ASP A 160 12.50 15.67 -7.39
CA ASP A 160 13.92 15.69 -7.79
C ASP A 160 14.31 14.69 -8.90
N HIS A 161 15.42 14.95 -9.59
CA HIS A 161 15.96 14.15 -10.73
C HIS A 161 16.20 12.67 -10.40
N ASN A 162 16.30 12.30 -9.11
CA ASN A 162 16.49 10.92 -8.66
C ASN A 162 15.28 10.01 -8.95
N ASN A 163 14.09 10.58 -9.18
CA ASN A 163 12.84 9.84 -9.39
C ASN A 163 12.71 9.26 -10.81
N ASP A 164 13.51 9.74 -11.75
CA ASP A 164 13.45 9.30 -13.14
C ASP A 164 13.87 7.82 -13.29
N LEU A 165 14.78 7.33 -12.44
CA LEU A 165 15.18 5.93 -12.46
C LEU A 165 14.05 5.01 -11.99
N ALA A 166 13.32 5.39 -10.94
CA ALA A 166 12.19 4.62 -10.45
C ALA A 166 11.11 4.49 -11.54
N ARG A 167 10.73 5.61 -12.16
CA ARG A 167 9.76 5.64 -13.27
C ARG A 167 10.22 4.82 -14.47
N ARG A 168 11.52 4.87 -14.82
CA ARG A 168 12.09 4.06 -15.92
C ARG A 168 12.03 2.57 -15.65
N ILE A 169 12.32 2.13 -14.42
CA ILE A 169 12.23 0.72 -14.01
C ILE A 169 10.77 0.24 -14.13
N VAL A 170 9.82 1.02 -13.60
CA VAL A 170 8.39 0.70 -13.69
C VAL A 170 7.91 0.65 -15.15
N ALA A 171 8.30 1.62 -15.98
CA ALA A 171 7.96 1.63 -17.40
C ALA A 171 8.53 0.42 -18.15
N ALA A 172 9.76 0.01 -17.84
CA ALA A 172 10.36 -1.19 -18.41
C ALA A 172 9.61 -2.47 -17.99
N ALA A 173 9.21 -2.57 -16.73
CA ALA A 173 8.41 -3.68 -16.23
C ALA A 173 7.02 -3.74 -16.89
N GLN A 174 6.36 -2.58 -17.08
CA GLN A 174 5.08 -2.48 -17.76
C GLN A 174 5.12 -3.04 -19.20
N ALA A 175 6.24 -2.86 -19.92
CA ALA A 175 6.40 -3.37 -21.28
C ALA A 175 6.47 -4.90 -21.36
N ILE A 176 6.88 -5.58 -20.29
CA ILE A 176 7.04 -7.04 -20.26
C ILE A 176 5.95 -7.76 -19.48
N VAL A 177 5.24 -7.09 -18.55
CA VAL A 177 4.26 -7.75 -17.65
C VAL A 177 3.11 -8.42 -18.43
N ASN A 178 2.74 -7.88 -19.60
CA ASN A 178 1.70 -8.45 -20.45
C ASN A 178 2.10 -9.78 -21.10
N GLN A 179 3.40 -10.11 -21.11
CA GLN A 179 3.95 -11.34 -21.68
C GLN A 179 4.20 -12.40 -20.61
N LEU A 180 4.11 -12.04 -19.32
CA LEU A 180 4.38 -12.91 -18.21
C LEU A 180 3.08 -13.50 -17.63
N PRO A 181 3.11 -14.76 -17.16
CA PRO A 181 2.03 -15.30 -16.34
C PRO A 181 1.99 -14.57 -15.00
N ALA A 182 0.78 -14.33 -14.49
CA ALA A 182 0.63 -13.85 -13.12
C ALA A 182 1.12 -14.94 -12.15
N SER A 183 1.94 -14.56 -11.17
CA SER A 183 2.46 -15.46 -10.16
C SER A 183 2.58 -14.73 -8.83
N THR A 184 2.19 -15.40 -7.75
CA THR A 184 2.40 -14.96 -6.36
C THR A 184 3.52 -15.75 -5.68
N ALA A 185 4.21 -16.62 -6.43
CA ALA A 185 5.26 -17.46 -5.87
C ALA A 185 6.49 -16.61 -5.50
N GLU A 186 6.90 -16.65 -4.24
CA GLU A 186 8.19 -16.13 -3.80
C GLU A 186 9.30 -17.08 -4.27
N ALA A 187 10.20 -16.60 -5.13
CA ALA A 187 11.44 -17.31 -5.38
C ALA A 187 12.44 -17.04 -4.25
N VAL A 188 13.33 -18.01 -3.99
CA VAL A 188 14.44 -17.80 -3.07
C VAL A 188 15.57 -17.14 -3.85
N THR A 189 15.91 -15.90 -3.48
CA THR A 189 17.05 -15.21 -4.07
C THR A 189 18.35 -15.73 -3.44
N SER A 190 19.12 -16.53 -4.19
CA SER A 190 20.44 -17.01 -3.79
C SER A 190 21.54 -16.01 -4.12
N THR A 191 22.71 -16.13 -3.47
CA THR A 191 23.88 -15.29 -3.73
C THR A 191 24.22 -15.25 -5.22
N GLY A 192 24.41 -14.04 -5.76
CA GLY A 192 24.74 -13.81 -7.17
C GLY A 192 23.54 -13.72 -8.11
N ASN A 193 22.32 -13.96 -7.61
CA ASN A 193 21.09 -13.79 -8.36
C ASN A 193 20.36 -12.50 -7.98
N VAL A 194 19.57 -11.99 -8.93
CA VAL A 194 18.63 -10.88 -8.71
C VAL A 194 17.24 -11.36 -9.08
N GLN A 195 16.28 -11.12 -8.19
CA GLN A 195 14.87 -11.40 -8.43
C GLN A 195 14.13 -10.08 -8.59
N PHE A 196 13.21 -10.04 -9.56
CA PHE A 196 12.29 -8.93 -9.75
C PHE A 196 10.87 -9.41 -9.48
N SER A 197 10.17 -8.69 -8.61
CA SER A 197 8.74 -8.83 -8.37
C SER A 197 8.04 -7.59 -8.93
N VAL A 198 7.10 -7.81 -9.85
CA VAL A 198 6.30 -6.74 -10.46
C VAL A 198 5.00 -6.62 -9.66
N LEU A 199 4.74 -5.43 -9.13
CA LEU A 199 3.56 -5.15 -8.32
C LEU A 199 2.51 -4.49 -9.20
N THR A 200 1.37 -5.15 -9.34
CA THR A 200 0.22 -4.64 -10.10
C THR A 200 -0.97 -4.34 -9.22
N VAL A 201 -1.85 -3.50 -9.78
CA VAL A 201 -3.25 -3.32 -9.35
C VAL A 201 -3.95 -4.66 -9.18
#